data_AF-A0A6L8U5C0-F1
#
_entry.id   AF-A0A6L8U5C0-F1
#
_cell.length_a   1.000
_cell.length_b   1.000
_cell.length_c   1.000
_cell.angle_alpha   90.00
_cell.angle_beta   90.00
_cell.angle_gamma   90.00
#
_symmetry.space_group_name_H-M   'P 1'
#
loop_
_entity.id
_entity.type
_entity.pdbx_description
1 polymer ?
#
loop_
_entity_poly.entity_id
_entity_poly.type
_entity_poly.pdbx_seq_one_letter_code
_entity_poly.pdbx_strand_id
1 'polypeptide(L)'
;MSVSLTIIQEPLKQSWSFLTKDSIRKIFPNYLKWGDKDLTKNRRPSFNTAFIRWNNNLYFKEIFNDTLFHVTTEELKPRLVFKMGKYGLSYEDQQKISPSFGQISSEYFLITDIDENSRFIFFCLSYYHNKRYIGFFDKKLKTTTICRETPENNSALIDDMNGFMPIIPLDFTQENEMISVLSPIEILHWLENNHDKANRLREEMQWLNDLTETSNPVIVIAKCKN
;
A
#
# COMPACT_ATOMS: atom_id res chain seq x y z
N MET A 1 15.48 13.52 -14.83
CA MET A 1 15.98 12.22 -15.32
C MET A 1 14.82 11.23 -15.24
N SER A 2 14.19 10.87 -16.36
CA SER A 2 13.11 9.87 -16.35
C SER A 2 13.71 8.47 -16.47
N VAL A 3 13.48 7.63 -15.48
CA VAL A 3 13.85 6.22 -15.51
C VAL A 3 12.59 5.45 -15.84
N SER A 4 12.58 4.72 -16.95
CA SER A 4 11.50 3.80 -17.30
C SER A 4 11.99 2.38 -17.03
N LEU A 5 11.23 1.61 -16.26
CA LEU A 5 11.52 0.22 -15.96
C LEU A 5 10.57 -0.66 -16.75
N THR A 6 11.11 -1.62 -17.49
CA THR A 6 10.31 -2.55 -18.30
C THR A 6 10.67 -3.98 -17.92
N ILE A 7 9.65 -4.79 -17.62
CA ILE A 7 9.80 -6.23 -17.46
C ILE A 7 9.85 -6.84 -18.86
N ILE A 8 10.99 -7.41 -19.24
CA ILE A 8 11.12 -8.16 -20.49
C ILE A 8 10.91 -9.63 -20.16
N GLN A 9 9.87 -10.23 -20.75
CA GLN A 9 9.53 -11.64 -20.59
C GLN A 9 9.97 -12.39 -21.84
N GLU A 10 11.16 -12.98 -21.82
CA GLU A 10 11.55 -14.03 -22.77
C GLU A 10 11.18 -15.41 -22.21
N PRO A 11 10.98 -16.44 -23.06
CA PRO A 11 10.23 -17.66 -22.70
C PRO A 11 10.74 -18.46 -21.49
N LEU A 12 11.91 -18.15 -20.92
CA LEU A 12 12.49 -18.90 -19.80
C LEU A 12 13.20 -18.03 -18.75
N LYS A 13 13.18 -16.69 -18.87
CA LYS A 13 13.85 -15.79 -17.90
C LYS A 13 13.09 -14.49 -17.75
N GLN A 14 12.53 -14.25 -16.56
CA GLN A 14 12.21 -12.89 -16.15
C GLN A 14 13.51 -12.20 -15.74
N SER A 15 13.69 -10.95 -16.13
CA SER A 15 14.82 -10.15 -15.67
C SER A 15 14.39 -8.70 -15.54
N TRP A 16 14.88 -8.04 -14.50
CA TRP A 16 14.58 -6.62 -14.29
C TRP A 16 15.61 -5.81 -15.04
N SER A 17 15.15 -5.02 -16.01
CA SER A 17 16.01 -4.18 -16.82
C SER A 17 15.82 -2.71 -16.45
N PHE A 18 16.90 -2.07 -16.03
CA PHE A 18 16.95 -0.62 -15.84
C PHE A 18 17.27 0.03 -17.17
N LEU A 19 16.34 0.84 -17.68
CA LEU A 19 16.48 1.50 -18.97
C LEU A 19 16.62 3.00 -18.79
N THR A 20 17.42 3.60 -19.64
CA THR A 20 17.30 5.00 -20.04
C THR A 20 16.63 5.06 -21.40
N LYS A 21 16.24 6.25 -21.88
CA LYS A 21 15.61 6.42 -23.20
C LYS A 21 16.35 5.68 -24.33
N ASP A 22 17.68 5.59 -24.24
CA ASP A 22 18.54 5.12 -25.32
C ASP A 22 19.39 3.88 -24.97
N SER A 23 19.32 3.33 -23.75
CA SER A 23 20.16 2.17 -23.38
C SER A 23 19.68 1.38 -22.16
N ILE A 24 19.95 0.07 -22.17
CA ILE A 24 19.86 -0.80 -21.00
C ILE A 24 21.07 -0.52 -20.11
N ARG A 25 20.83 -0.02 -18.89
CA ARG A 25 21.88 0.26 -17.91
C ARG A 25 22.29 -0.99 -17.14
N LYS A 26 21.34 -1.83 -16.75
CA LYS A 26 21.62 -3.06 -16.03
C LYS A 26 20.47 -4.04 -16.13
N ILE A 27 20.81 -5.33 -16.16
CA ILE A 27 19.86 -6.44 -16.11
C ILE A 27 20.14 -7.22 -14.82
N PHE A 28 19.13 -7.31 -13.97
CA PHE A 28 19.18 -8.16 -12.79
C PHE A 28 18.58 -9.52 -13.12
N PRO A 29 19.37 -10.61 -13.00
CA PRO A 29 18.83 -11.94 -13.19
C PRO A 29 17.75 -12.20 -12.13
N ASN A 30 16.54 -12.53 -12.56
CA ASN A 30 15.58 -13.16 -11.66
C ASN A 30 15.99 -14.63 -11.54
N TYR A 31 16.42 -15.05 -10.35
CA TYR A 31 16.77 -16.45 -10.10
C TYR A 31 15.53 -17.31 -9.80
N LEU A 32 14.35 -16.70 -9.71
CA LEU A 32 13.07 -17.41 -9.65
C LEU A 32 12.74 -17.94 -11.04
N LYS A 33 12.67 -19.27 -11.16
CA LYS A 33 12.17 -19.94 -12.35
C LYS A 33 10.67 -20.17 -12.16
N TRP A 34 9.85 -19.47 -12.95
CA TRP A 34 8.46 -19.88 -13.14
C TRP A 34 8.48 -21.20 -13.91
N GLY A 35 8.20 -22.30 -13.22
CA GLY A 35 8.26 -23.65 -13.77
C GLY A 35 6.89 -24.24 -13.94
N ASP A 36 6.12 -23.78 -14.92
CA ASP A 36 5.06 -24.63 -15.47
C ASP A 36 5.68 -25.38 -16.67
N LYS A 37 5.71 -26.72 -16.62
CA LYS A 37 6.28 -27.54 -17.70
C LYS A 37 5.38 -27.55 -18.95
N ASP A 38 4.15 -27.04 -18.82
CA ASP A 38 3.15 -26.99 -19.86
C ASP A 38 3.12 -25.61 -20.54
N LEU A 39 3.98 -25.43 -21.54
CA LEU A 39 4.14 -24.20 -22.33
C LEU A 39 2.91 -23.84 -23.18
N THR A 40 1.84 -24.65 -23.17
CA THR A 40 0.62 -24.42 -23.96
C THR A 40 -0.35 -23.44 -23.29
N LYS A 41 -0.16 -23.12 -22.01
CA LYS A 41 -1.03 -22.22 -21.25
C LYS A 41 -0.40 -20.84 -21.14
N ASN A 42 -0.93 -19.88 -21.90
CA ASN A 42 -0.63 -18.45 -21.73
C ASN A 42 -1.23 -17.94 -20.42
N ARG A 43 -0.57 -18.18 -19.29
CA ARG A 43 -0.87 -17.52 -18.02
C ARG A 43 0.00 -16.27 -17.94
N ARG A 44 -0.59 -15.10 -18.16
CA ARG A 44 0.00 -13.80 -17.78
C ARG A 44 -0.57 -13.41 -16.44
N PRO A 45 0.06 -13.79 -15.32
CA PRO A 45 -0.31 -13.14 -14.08
C PRO A 45 0.12 -11.67 -14.15
N SER A 46 -0.84 -10.75 -14.08
CA SER A 46 -0.55 -9.33 -13.84
C SER A 46 -0.26 -9.18 -12.34
N PHE A 47 0.99 -9.31 -11.95
CA PHE A 47 1.38 -9.03 -10.57
C PHE A 47 1.57 -7.53 -10.41
N ASN A 48 0.74 -6.90 -9.58
CA ASN A 48 0.94 -5.51 -9.17
C ASN A 48 2.29 -5.44 -8.44
N THR A 49 3.25 -4.75 -9.04
CA THR A 49 4.55 -4.47 -8.45
C THR A 49 4.53 -3.04 -7.94
N ALA A 50 4.89 -2.85 -6.67
CA ALA A 50 4.88 -1.55 -6.02
C ALA A 50 6.29 -0.94 -6.07
N PHE A 51 6.39 0.24 -6.68
CA PHE A 51 7.55 1.11 -6.58
C PHE A 51 7.23 2.26 -5.66
N ILE A 52 8.10 2.48 -4.68
CA ILE A 52 7.87 3.46 -3.62
C ILE A 52 9.05 4.38 -3.61
N ARG A 53 8.81 5.69 -3.56
CA ARG A 53 9.87 6.69 -3.47
C ARG A 53 9.84 7.33 -2.11
N TRP A 54 10.95 7.24 -1.39
CA TRP A 54 11.08 7.90 -0.09
C TRP A 54 12.50 8.40 0.12
N ASN A 55 12.63 9.65 0.59
CA ASN A 55 13.91 10.29 0.90
C ASN A 55 14.96 10.14 -0.21
N ASN A 56 14.58 10.46 -1.46
CA ASN A 56 15.39 10.30 -2.68
C ASN A 56 15.84 8.88 -3.03
N ASN A 57 15.33 7.86 -2.35
CA ASN A 57 15.58 6.46 -2.67
C ASN A 57 14.37 5.85 -3.38
N LEU A 58 14.62 4.80 -4.16
CA LEU A 58 13.61 3.99 -4.82
C LEU A 58 13.55 2.62 -4.14
N TYR A 59 12.35 2.17 -3.82
CA TYR A 59 12.11 0.86 -3.24
C TYR A 59 11.19 0.04 -4.12
N PHE A 60 11.33 -1.28 -4.02
CA PHE A 60 10.61 -2.25 -4.83
C PHE A 60 10.05 -3.36 -3.95
N LYS A 61 8.76 -3.66 -4.13
CA LYS A 61 8.04 -4.77 -3.49
C LYS A 61 7.20 -5.48 -4.54
N GLU A 62 7.44 -6.77 -4.70
CA GLU A 62 6.54 -7.67 -5.42
C GLU A 62 5.48 -8.22 -4.46
N ILE A 63 4.27 -8.50 -4.95
CA ILE A 63 3.09 -8.75 -4.11
C ILE A 63 3.25 -10.01 -3.26
N PHE A 64 3.86 -11.07 -3.81
CA PHE A 64 4.07 -12.33 -3.09
C PHE A 64 5.42 -12.42 -2.38
N ASN A 65 6.34 -11.51 -2.68
CA ASN A 65 7.59 -11.40 -1.96
C ASN A 65 7.37 -10.81 -0.56
N ASP A 66 7.99 -11.40 0.45
CA ASP A 66 7.94 -10.92 1.83
C ASP A 66 8.91 -9.77 2.11
N THR A 67 9.70 -9.35 1.12
CA THR A 67 10.80 -8.41 1.30
C THR A 67 10.58 -7.13 0.49
N LEU A 68 10.76 -5.99 1.15
CA LEU A 68 10.92 -4.69 0.50
C LEU A 68 12.40 -4.47 0.20
N PHE A 69 12.73 -4.19 -1.06
CA PHE A 69 14.10 -3.97 -1.52
C PHE A 69 14.38 -2.48 -1.72
N HIS A 70 15.57 -2.03 -1.32
CA HIS A 70 16.15 -0.78 -1.78
C HIS A 70 16.80 -1.01 -3.14
N VAL A 71 16.34 -0.25 -4.13
CA VAL A 71 16.85 -0.30 -5.49
C VAL A 71 18.06 0.62 -5.61
N THR A 72 19.21 0.04 -5.92
CA THR A 72 20.42 0.79 -6.24
C THR A 72 20.80 0.58 -7.70
N THR A 73 21.78 1.34 -8.19
CA THR A 73 22.36 1.11 -9.53
C THR A 73 23.00 -0.27 -9.67
N GLU A 74 23.38 -0.88 -8.54
CA GLU A 74 24.19 -2.09 -8.54
C GLU A 74 23.44 -3.35 -8.14
N GLU A 75 22.42 -3.25 -7.29
CA GLU A 75 21.70 -4.38 -6.70
C GLU A 75 20.36 -4.00 -6.06
N LEU A 76 19.53 -5.02 -5.80
CA LEU A 76 18.33 -4.95 -4.95
C LEU A 76 18.73 -5.35 -3.52
N LYS A 77 18.92 -4.38 -2.63
CA LYS A 77 19.31 -4.64 -1.24
C LYS A 77 18.06 -4.94 -0.40
N PRO A 78 17.95 -6.10 0.27
CA PRO A 78 16.88 -6.33 1.23
C PRO A 78 16.88 -5.22 2.30
N ARG A 79 15.72 -4.60 2.54
CA ARG A 79 15.58 -3.53 3.53
C ARG A 79 14.68 -3.95 4.70
N LEU A 80 13.52 -4.53 4.39
CA LEU A 80 12.53 -4.96 5.38
C LEU A 80 11.93 -6.29 4.97
N VAL A 81 11.62 -7.13 5.97
CA VAL A 81 10.99 -8.43 5.78
C VAL A 81 9.67 -8.46 6.56
N PHE A 82 8.57 -8.69 5.86
CA PHE A 82 7.22 -8.83 6.38
C PHE A 82 6.99 -10.27 6.86
N LYS A 83 7.22 -10.50 8.15
CA LYS A 83 7.03 -11.82 8.76
C LYS A 83 5.55 -12.08 9.06
N MET A 84 4.83 -12.62 8.08
CA MET A 84 3.38 -12.88 8.18
C MET A 84 3.02 -14.19 8.91
N GLY A 85 4.00 -15.04 9.24
CA GLY A 85 3.78 -16.31 9.91
C GLY A 85 2.83 -17.22 9.12
N LYS A 86 1.84 -17.81 9.81
CA LYS A 86 0.83 -18.69 9.18
C LYS A 86 -0.08 -17.99 8.16
N TYR A 87 -0.12 -16.65 8.18
CA TYR A 87 -0.91 -15.86 7.24
C TYR A 87 -0.12 -15.45 5.99
N GLY A 88 1.17 -15.79 5.95
CA GLY A 88 1.99 -15.61 4.76
C GLY A 88 1.77 -16.74 3.77
N LEU A 89 1.77 -16.38 2.50
CA LEU A 89 1.66 -17.33 1.41
C LEU A 89 3.04 -17.93 1.09
N SER A 90 3.18 -19.25 1.26
CA SER A 90 4.44 -19.96 0.99
C SER A 90 4.76 -19.94 -0.52
N TYR A 91 6.05 -20.04 -0.86
CA TYR A 91 6.49 -20.11 -2.26
C TYR A 91 5.89 -21.31 -3.01
N GLU A 92 5.67 -22.44 -2.34
CA GLU A 92 5.07 -23.63 -2.93
C GLU A 92 3.59 -23.41 -3.22
N ASP A 93 2.89 -22.67 -2.35
CA ASP A 93 1.47 -22.37 -2.52
C ASP A 93 1.22 -21.25 -3.55
N GLN A 94 2.18 -20.34 -3.75
CA GLN A 94 2.11 -19.34 -4.82
C GLN A 94 1.90 -19.97 -6.20
N GLN A 95 2.53 -21.13 -6.48
CA GLN A 95 2.40 -21.84 -7.76
C GLN A 95 1.01 -22.45 -7.98
N LYS A 96 0.27 -22.67 -6.89
CA LYS A 96 -1.08 -23.24 -6.90
C LYS A 96 -2.15 -22.17 -7.18
N ILE A 97 -1.78 -20.89 -7.08
CA ILE A 97 -2.69 -19.77 -7.36
C ILE A 97 -2.87 -19.63 -8.88
N SER A 98 -4.10 -19.83 -9.34
CA SER A 98 -4.49 -19.52 -10.71
C SER A 98 -4.33 -18.00 -10.98
N PRO A 99 -3.91 -17.58 -12.19
CA PRO A 99 -3.75 -16.15 -12.55
C PRO A 99 -5.01 -15.30 -12.42
N SER A 100 -6.19 -15.93 -12.30
CA SER A 100 -7.39 -15.28 -11.79
C SER A 100 -7.32 -15.22 -10.26
N PHE A 101 -7.10 -14.04 -9.68
CA PHE A 101 -7.06 -13.73 -8.23
C PHE A 101 -8.15 -14.38 -7.35
N GLY A 102 -9.17 -15.00 -7.93
CA GLY A 102 -10.25 -15.76 -7.28
C GLY A 102 -9.86 -17.09 -6.60
N GLN A 103 -8.58 -17.44 -6.47
CA GLN A 103 -8.14 -18.70 -5.82
C GLN A 103 -7.13 -18.54 -4.69
N ILE A 104 -6.81 -17.31 -4.29
CA ILE A 104 -6.04 -17.14 -3.06
C ILE A 104 -6.95 -17.58 -1.92
N SER A 105 -6.57 -18.66 -1.21
CA SER A 105 -7.32 -19.13 -0.04
C SER A 105 -7.57 -17.93 0.86
N SER A 106 -8.78 -17.88 1.43
CA SER A 106 -9.15 -16.75 2.25
C SER A 106 -8.06 -16.48 3.29
N GLU A 107 -7.48 -17.49 3.93
CA GLU A 107 -6.53 -17.37 5.06
C GLU A 107 -5.23 -16.56 4.88
N TYR A 108 -4.85 -16.13 3.66
CA TYR A 108 -3.60 -15.43 3.42
C TYR A 108 -3.76 -13.90 3.33
N PHE A 109 -2.79 -13.17 3.90
CA PHE A 109 -2.65 -11.74 3.69
C PHE A 109 -1.61 -11.43 2.62
N LEU A 110 -1.91 -10.41 1.82
CA LEU A 110 -0.95 -9.76 0.93
C LEU A 110 -0.64 -8.37 1.45
N ILE A 111 0.63 -7.99 1.39
CA ILE A 111 1.08 -6.63 1.74
C ILE A 111 1.06 -5.77 0.48
N THR A 112 0.24 -4.73 0.51
CA THR A 112 0.00 -3.77 -0.57
C THR A 112 0.14 -2.33 -0.05
N ASP A 113 0.12 -1.35 -0.96
CA ASP A 113 0.05 0.09 -0.65
C ASP A 113 0.99 0.54 0.47
N ILE A 114 2.27 0.22 0.27
CA ILE A 114 3.31 0.55 1.23
C ILE A 114 3.73 2.00 1.00
N ASP A 115 3.75 2.77 2.06
CA ASP A 115 4.32 4.10 2.07
C ASP A 115 5.13 4.35 3.34
N GLU A 116 5.98 5.36 3.32
CA GLU A 116 6.90 5.62 4.41
C GLU A 116 7.07 7.11 4.69
N ASN A 117 7.13 7.42 5.96
CA ASN A 117 7.50 8.73 6.46
C ASN A 117 8.73 8.59 7.40
N SER A 118 9.21 9.67 7.99
CA SER A 118 10.39 9.68 8.88
C SER A 118 10.30 8.71 10.07
N ARG A 119 9.10 8.45 10.61
CA ARG A 119 8.88 7.61 11.80
C ARG A 119 8.19 6.28 11.49
N PHE A 120 7.28 6.24 10.54
CA PHE A 120 6.39 5.12 10.30
C PHE A 120 6.52 4.57 8.88
N ILE A 121 6.22 3.28 8.74
CA ILE A 121 5.99 2.62 7.46
C ILE A 121 4.54 2.15 7.47
N PHE A 122 3.72 2.71 6.59
CA PHE A 122 2.33 2.34 6.41
C PHE A 122 2.22 1.25 5.36
N PHE A 123 1.24 0.37 5.51
CA PHE A 123 0.96 -0.69 4.56
C PHE A 123 -0.49 -1.16 4.70
N CYS A 124 -1.00 -1.75 3.64
CA CYS A 124 -2.29 -2.42 3.63
C CYS A 124 -2.09 -3.95 3.69
N LEU A 125 -2.81 -4.61 4.59
CA LEU A 125 -3.05 -6.04 4.56
C LEU A 125 -4.33 -6.29 3.76
N SER A 126 -4.18 -6.73 2.51
CA SER A 126 -5.30 -7.15 1.68
C SER A 126 -5.57 -8.66 1.82
N TYR A 127 -6.84 -9.02 1.93
CA TYR A 127 -7.35 -10.38 2.11
C TYR A 127 -8.44 -10.69 1.06
N TYR A 128 -8.74 -11.97 0.84
CA TYR A 128 -9.80 -12.41 -0.09
C TYR A 128 -11.17 -11.77 0.25
N HIS A 129 -11.99 -11.40 -0.73
CA HIS A 129 -13.19 -10.54 -0.60
C HIS A 129 -12.94 -9.04 -0.37
N ASN A 130 -11.78 -8.50 -0.78
CA ASN A 130 -11.48 -7.06 -0.76
C ASN A 130 -11.45 -6.42 0.64
N LYS A 131 -11.34 -7.22 1.72
CA LYS A 131 -11.08 -6.66 3.05
C LYS A 131 -9.64 -6.13 3.10
N ARG A 132 -9.49 -4.92 3.61
CA ARG A 132 -8.22 -4.20 3.74
C ARG A 132 -8.05 -3.76 5.18
N TYR A 133 -6.90 -4.10 5.76
CA TYR A 133 -6.50 -3.59 7.06
C TYR A 133 -5.31 -2.67 6.93
N ILE A 134 -5.43 -1.45 7.45
CA ILE A 134 -4.34 -0.51 7.51
C ILE A 134 -3.43 -0.90 8.67
N GLY A 135 -2.14 -1.01 8.39
CA GLY A 135 -1.12 -1.27 9.36
C GLY A 135 -0.02 -0.23 9.27
N PHE A 136 0.69 -0.04 10.37
CA PHE A 136 1.91 0.72 10.37
C PHE A 136 2.97 0.10 11.28
N PHE A 137 4.23 0.28 10.90
CA PHE A 137 5.39 -0.07 11.68
C PHE A 137 6.04 1.20 12.21
N ASP A 138 6.14 1.34 13.53
CA ASP A 138 6.90 2.42 14.18
C ASP A 138 8.39 2.08 14.15
N LYS A 139 9.18 2.84 13.37
CA LYS A 139 10.63 2.63 13.22
C LYS A 139 11.42 2.90 14.49
N LYS A 140 10.89 3.72 15.41
CA LYS A 140 11.52 4.06 16.69
C LYS A 140 11.22 2.97 17.72
N LEU A 141 9.95 2.59 17.87
CA LEU A 141 9.52 1.58 18.84
C LEU A 141 9.75 0.15 18.38
N LYS A 142 9.97 -0.06 17.08
CA LYS A 142 10.09 -1.39 16.43
C LYS A 142 8.85 -2.26 16.63
N THR A 143 7.68 -1.63 16.65
CA THR A 143 6.39 -2.28 16.84
C THR A 143 5.51 -2.12 15.62
N THR A 144 4.78 -3.17 15.28
CA THR A 144 3.76 -3.14 14.24
C THR A 144 2.38 -3.04 14.88
N THR A 145 1.54 -2.16 14.35
CA THR A 145 0.15 -1.99 14.76
C THR A 145 -0.75 -2.21 13.54
N ILE A 146 -1.80 -3.01 13.71
CA ILE A 146 -2.85 -3.18 12.71
C ILE A 146 -4.11 -2.51 13.23
N CYS A 147 -4.69 -1.62 12.43
CA CYS A 147 -5.93 -0.94 12.77
C CYS A 147 -7.08 -1.95 12.80
N ARG A 148 -7.89 -1.88 13.86
CA ARG A 148 -9.07 -2.73 14.00
C ARG A 148 -10.20 -2.21 13.12
N GLU A 149 -10.98 -3.13 12.58
CA GLU A 149 -12.28 -2.80 11.99
C GLU A 149 -13.24 -2.36 13.10
N THR A 150 -14.09 -1.38 12.80
CA THR A 150 -15.15 -0.92 13.69
C THR A 150 -16.48 -0.98 12.95
N PRO A 151 -17.63 -1.01 13.64
CA PRO A 151 -18.93 -0.97 12.96
C PRO A 151 -19.10 0.27 12.05
N GLU A 152 -18.43 1.36 12.39
CA GLU A 152 -18.55 2.66 11.72
C GLU A 152 -17.52 2.86 10.59
N ASN A 153 -16.41 2.12 10.63
CA ASN A 153 -15.31 2.30 9.69
C ASN A 153 -14.57 0.99 9.42
N ASN A 154 -14.25 0.76 8.15
CA ASN A 154 -13.19 -0.15 7.76
C ASN A 154 -11.88 0.28 8.44
N SER A 155 -10.98 -0.67 8.68
CA SER A 155 -9.67 -0.44 9.32
C SER A 155 -9.02 0.89 8.87
N ALA A 156 -8.95 1.87 9.78
CA ALA A 156 -8.52 3.24 9.48
C ALA A 156 -7.74 3.86 10.66
N LEU A 157 -7.09 5.00 10.43
CA LEU A 157 -6.42 5.78 11.47
C LEU A 157 -7.40 6.72 12.15
N ILE A 158 -7.38 6.77 13.48
CA ILE A 158 -8.25 7.62 14.27
C ILE A 158 -7.59 8.99 14.44
N ASP A 159 -8.35 10.06 14.20
CA ASP A 159 -7.93 11.41 14.59
C ASP A 159 -8.17 11.64 16.08
N ASP A 160 -7.12 11.41 16.87
CA ASP A 160 -7.08 11.66 18.30
C ASP A 160 -6.56 13.07 18.66
N MET A 161 -6.45 13.97 17.68
CA MET A 161 -6.07 15.37 17.87
C MET A 161 -7.27 16.29 17.78
N ASN A 162 -8.00 16.25 16.67
CA ASN A 162 -9.17 17.10 16.46
C ASN A 162 -10.48 16.33 16.67
N GLY A 163 -10.41 15.00 16.79
CA GLY A 163 -11.59 14.16 16.92
C GLY A 163 -12.43 14.10 15.65
N PHE A 164 -11.84 14.40 14.49
CA PHE A 164 -12.49 14.26 13.18
C PHE A 164 -12.68 12.77 12.82
N MET A 165 -13.32 12.51 11.69
CA MET A 165 -13.57 11.13 11.26
C MET A 165 -12.26 10.36 10.97
N PRO A 166 -12.25 9.04 11.15
CA PRO A 166 -11.09 8.22 10.79
C PRO A 166 -10.70 8.35 9.32
N ILE A 167 -9.39 8.28 9.03
CA ILE A 167 -8.84 8.47 7.69
C ILE A 167 -7.99 7.28 7.25
N ILE A 168 -7.97 7.03 5.94
CA ILE A 168 -7.09 6.04 5.31
C ILE A 168 -6.03 6.80 4.51
N PRO A 169 -4.73 6.65 4.83
CA PRO A 169 -3.65 7.24 4.04
C PRO A 169 -3.70 6.77 2.59
N LEU A 170 -3.55 7.71 1.65
CA LEU A 170 -3.37 7.43 0.24
C LEU A 170 -1.92 7.64 -0.21
N ASP A 171 -1.24 8.65 0.35
CA ASP A 171 0.13 9.03 0.01
C ASP A 171 0.75 9.84 1.16
N PHE A 172 2.05 10.11 1.09
CA PHE A 172 2.78 10.98 2.00
C PHE A 172 3.65 12.01 1.27
N THR A 173 3.64 13.25 1.78
CA THR A 173 4.50 14.33 1.27
C THR A 173 5.94 14.19 1.77
N GLN A 174 6.87 14.93 1.15
CA GLN A 174 8.27 14.98 1.59
C GLN A 174 8.41 15.60 2.98
N GLU A 175 7.46 16.44 3.38
CA GLU A 175 7.33 17.11 4.67
C GLU A 175 6.69 16.23 5.74
N ASN A 176 6.55 14.92 5.48
CA ASN A 176 6.01 13.93 6.42
C ASN A 176 4.51 14.12 6.70
N GLU A 177 3.76 14.66 5.73
CA GLU A 177 2.31 14.84 5.81
C GLU A 177 1.61 13.69 5.12
N MET A 178 0.62 13.13 5.79
CA MET A 178 -0.27 12.13 5.26
C MET A 178 -1.36 12.80 4.44
N ILE A 179 -1.62 12.25 3.25
CA ILE A 179 -2.70 12.68 2.37
C ILE A 179 -3.82 11.64 2.40
N SER A 180 -5.05 12.09 2.58
CA SER A 180 -6.25 11.28 2.41
C SER A 180 -7.28 12.09 1.62
N VAL A 181 -8.23 11.39 0.99
CA VAL A 181 -9.33 12.02 0.24
C VAL A 181 -10.63 11.43 0.78
N LEU A 182 -11.53 12.30 1.20
CA LEU A 182 -12.82 11.96 1.76
C LEU A 182 -13.93 12.48 0.84
N SER A 183 -14.95 11.67 0.61
CA SER A 183 -16.14 12.16 -0.08
C SER A 183 -16.98 13.03 0.87
N PRO A 184 -17.68 14.07 0.36
CA PRO A 184 -18.57 14.86 1.20
C PRO A 184 -19.68 14.04 1.85
N ILE A 185 -20.18 13.03 1.14
CA ILE A 185 -21.24 12.13 1.63
C ILE A 185 -20.76 11.37 2.87
N GLU A 186 -19.54 10.82 2.86
CA GLU A 186 -18.97 10.13 4.01
C GLU A 186 -18.81 11.06 5.22
N ILE A 187 -18.36 12.31 4.98
CA ILE A 187 -18.21 13.31 6.04
C ILE A 187 -19.57 13.67 6.64
N LEU A 188 -20.56 13.95 5.81
CA LEU A 188 -21.91 14.31 6.26
C LEU A 188 -22.55 13.18 7.06
N HIS A 189 -22.47 11.95 6.55
CA HIS A 189 -22.98 10.77 7.25
C HIS A 189 -22.26 10.54 8.59
N TRP A 190 -20.95 10.74 8.64
CA TRP A 190 -20.20 10.62 9.89
C TRP A 190 -20.62 11.68 10.91
N LEU A 191 -20.82 12.93 10.49
CA LEU A 191 -21.29 14.02 11.36
C LEU A 191 -22.70 13.76 11.91
N GLU A 192 -23.59 13.20 11.10
CA GLU A 192 -24.92 12.77 11.54
C GLU A 192 -24.82 11.69 12.62
N ASN A 193 -23.94 10.70 12.46
CA ASN A 193 -23.77 9.65 13.47
C ASN A 193 -22.95 10.10 14.70
N ASN A 194 -22.29 11.25 14.65
CA ASN A 194 -21.39 11.77 15.69
C ASN A 194 -21.80 13.17 16.16
N HIS A 195 -23.10 13.38 16.46
CA HIS A 195 -23.66 14.68 16.85
C HIS A 195 -22.88 15.43 17.95
N ASP A 196 -22.40 14.71 18.98
CA ASP A 196 -21.62 15.30 20.09
C ASP A 196 -20.32 15.97 19.61
N LYS A 197 -19.71 15.43 18.55
CA LYS A 197 -18.48 15.98 17.96
C LYS A 197 -18.80 17.01 16.87
N ALA A 198 -19.92 16.83 16.16
CA ALA A 198 -20.27 17.62 14.99
C ALA A 198 -20.37 19.11 15.29
N ASN A 199 -20.99 19.51 16.41
CA ASN A 199 -21.13 20.93 16.77
C ASN A 199 -19.77 21.60 16.97
N ARG A 200 -18.90 20.99 17.79
CA ARG A 200 -17.54 21.49 18.02
C ARG A 200 -16.74 21.58 16.73
N LEU A 201 -16.80 20.53 15.89
CA LEU A 201 -16.08 20.50 14.62
C LEU A 201 -16.58 21.60 13.66
N ARG A 202 -17.88 21.89 13.62
CA ARG A 202 -18.45 22.97 12.80
C ARG A 202 -18.03 24.37 13.25
N GLU A 203 -17.75 24.55 14.54
CA GLU A 203 -17.19 25.78 15.09
C GLU A 203 -15.70 25.93 14.73
N GLU A 204 -14.91 24.85 14.89
CA GLU A 204 -13.47 24.82 14.58
C GLU A 204 -13.21 24.86 13.06
N MET A 205 -14.08 24.26 12.27
CA MET A 205 -13.96 24.06 10.82
C MET A 205 -15.22 24.57 10.12
N GLN A 206 -15.33 25.90 10.00
CA GLN A 206 -16.54 26.56 9.48
C GLN A 206 -16.98 26.08 8.10
N TRP A 207 -16.04 25.60 7.26
CA TRP A 207 -16.34 25.04 5.93
C TRP A 207 -17.27 23.82 5.98
N LEU A 208 -17.36 23.11 7.11
CA LEU A 208 -18.31 22.01 7.29
C LEU A 208 -19.77 22.47 7.21
N ASN A 209 -20.04 23.74 7.53
CA ASN A 209 -21.40 24.30 7.48
C ASN A 209 -21.92 24.48 6.06
N ASP A 210 -21.01 24.67 5.11
CA ASP A 210 -21.33 24.87 3.69
C ASP A 210 -21.19 23.56 2.88
N LEU A 211 -20.77 22.46 3.52
CA LEU A 211 -20.56 21.18 2.87
C LEU A 211 -21.89 20.53 2.47
N THR A 212 -21.98 20.12 1.21
CA THR A 212 -23.13 19.40 0.64
C THR A 212 -22.70 18.08 0.01
N GLU A 213 -23.63 17.15 -0.23
CA GLU A 213 -23.34 15.87 -0.88
C GLU A 213 -22.69 16.01 -2.27
N THR A 214 -22.95 17.12 -2.97
CA THR A 214 -22.43 17.42 -4.32
C THR A 214 -21.15 18.24 -4.31
N SER A 215 -20.60 18.54 -3.13
CA SER A 215 -19.34 19.25 -3.00
C SER A 215 -18.19 18.45 -3.62
N ASN A 216 -17.06 19.12 -3.87
CA ASN A 216 -15.85 18.40 -4.27
C ASN A 216 -15.31 17.55 -3.10
N PRO A 217 -14.57 16.45 -3.39
CA PRO A 217 -13.88 15.70 -2.35
C PRO A 217 -12.97 16.58 -1.50
N VAL A 218 -12.91 16.27 -0.21
CA VAL A 218 -12.08 16.99 0.76
C VAL A 218 -10.73 16.29 0.85
N ILE A 219 -9.66 17.03 0.60
CA ILE A 219 -8.29 16.54 0.80
C ILE A 219 -7.91 16.79 2.25
N VAL A 220 -7.59 15.72 2.98
CA VAL A 220 -7.08 15.78 4.34
C VAL A 220 -5.56 15.73 4.30
N ILE A 221 -4.93 16.71 4.94
CA ILE A 221 -3.48 16.77 5.15
C ILE A 221 -3.24 16.65 6.65
N ALA A 222 -2.63 15.56 7.09
CA ALA A 222 -2.45 15.24 8.51
C ALA A 222 -0.99 14.96 8.87
N LYS A 223 -0.61 15.13 10.14
CA LYS A 223 0.69 14.73 10.67
C LYS A 223 0.52 13.75 11.81
N CYS A 224 1.34 12.71 11.83
CA CYS A 224 1.38 11.81 12.99
C CYS A 224 2.01 12.53 14.19
N LYS A 225 1.54 12.22 15.40
CA LYS A 225 2.18 12.71 16.64
C LYS A 225 3.64 12.22 16.73
N ASN A 226 4.51 13.09 17.23
CA ASN A 226 5.95 12.82 17.42
C ASN A 226 6.25 11.94 18.64
#